data_AF-A0A6N8V3J9-F1
#
_entry.id   AF-A0A6N8V3J9-F1
#
_cell.length_a   1.000
_cell.length_b   1.000
_cell.length_c   1.000
_cell.angle_alpha   90.00
_cell.angle_beta   90.00
_cell.angle_gamma   90.00
#
_symmetry.space_group_name_H-M   'P 1'
#
loop_
_entity.id
_entity.type
_entity.pdbx_description
1 polymer ?
#
loop_
_entity_poly.entity_id
_entity_poly.type
_entity_poly.pdbx_seq_one_letter_code
_entity_poly.pdbx_strand_id
1 'polypeptide(L)'
;MTTGESLTGSASVRKLQTLLHAKAKEEPGRRFHALADKVWREDFLLTAWEMVRRNGGAAGVDGVTVADVEAYGVERWIGELSRELREGAYKPSPVRQVLIPKKQPGKFRPLGIPCPRDRVAQTSAMLVLGPIFEADLEPEQYGYRPGRSAKDAVERIHRLVNRGRNEVVDADLSNYFGEIPHAELMKSIARRVSDGRMLGLVKAWLEMPVVEQDGEGGTRRTNRARKARKGTPQGAPISPLLSNIYMRRFILGWKVLGHARRYGAEIVNYADDFCVLGKAPAAEMLAAVNRLMERLKLPVNARKTRCLRCPEKPIEFLGYRIGWNYRPADGSRYIGTRPSRASVQSICRRISQQTDRRYQGWRAEEVVGRLNQMISGWANYFDLGQVSRAYRAVDAHSTRRLRQWLRRKRKVRNRTYMPFFNTRLYHSLRRLSSTPKYLPCAKA
;
A
#
# COMPACT_ATOMS: atom_id res chain seq x y z
N MET A 1 14.99 19.16 -26.25
CA MET A 1 14.45 18.34 -27.36
C MET A 1 14.54 16.85 -27.00
N THR A 2 13.98 16.42 -25.87
CA THR A 2 14.15 15.05 -25.31
C THR A 2 12.81 14.37 -24.96
N THR A 3 11.71 14.80 -25.58
CA THR A 3 10.35 14.29 -25.30
C THR A 3 9.94 13.13 -26.21
N GLY A 4 10.68 12.84 -27.29
CA GLY A 4 10.36 11.78 -28.25
C GLY A 4 10.71 10.37 -27.77
N GLU A 5 11.87 10.19 -27.12
CA GLU A 5 12.38 8.87 -26.73
C GLU A 5 11.73 8.29 -25.45
N SER A 6 11.29 9.15 -24.51
CA SER A 6 10.55 8.70 -23.32
C SER A 6 9.20 8.04 -23.69
N LEU A 7 8.54 8.52 -24.75
CA LEU A 7 7.27 7.97 -25.22
C LEU A 7 7.44 6.60 -25.90
N THR A 8 8.53 6.40 -26.66
CA THR A 8 8.82 5.13 -27.36
C THR A 8 9.27 4.04 -26.39
N GLY A 9 10.10 4.36 -25.39
CA GLY A 9 10.53 3.43 -24.35
C GLY A 9 9.36 2.87 -23.55
N SER A 10 8.40 3.72 -23.18
CA SER A 10 7.18 3.30 -22.47
C SER A 10 6.28 2.38 -23.31
N ALA A 11 6.22 2.57 -24.63
CA ALA A 11 5.43 1.72 -25.53
C ALA A 11 6.04 0.32 -25.71
N SER A 12 7.36 0.24 -25.88
CA SER A 12 8.11 -1.03 -25.96
C SER A 12 7.93 -1.87 -24.69
N VAL A 13 8.07 -1.24 -23.51
CA VAL A 13 7.85 -1.89 -22.21
C VAL A 13 6.43 -2.44 -22.12
N ARG A 14 5.40 -1.62 -22.40
CA ARG A 14 3.99 -2.07 -22.37
C ARG A 14 3.71 -3.23 -23.33
N LYS A 15 4.29 -3.20 -24.53
CA LYS A 15 4.16 -4.29 -25.51
C LYS A 15 4.70 -5.60 -24.93
N LEU A 16 5.92 -5.60 -24.38
CA LEU A 16 6.50 -6.79 -23.77
C LEU A 16 5.70 -7.26 -22.54
N GLN A 17 5.25 -6.34 -21.69
CA GLN A 17 4.40 -6.69 -20.54
C GLN A 17 3.10 -7.38 -20.96
N THR A 18 2.46 -6.88 -22.02
CA THR A 18 1.23 -7.47 -22.58
C THR A 18 1.49 -8.88 -23.09
N LEU A 19 2.58 -9.09 -23.82
CA LEU A 19 2.98 -10.41 -24.34
C LEU A 19 3.29 -11.40 -23.20
N LEU A 20 4.04 -10.96 -22.18
CA LEU A 20 4.35 -11.80 -21.03
C LEU A 20 3.09 -12.20 -20.27
N HIS A 21 2.16 -11.26 -20.07
CA HIS A 21 0.88 -11.53 -19.41
C HIS A 21 0.01 -12.50 -20.21
N ALA A 22 -0.17 -12.25 -21.51
CA ALA A 22 -0.95 -13.11 -22.39
C ALA A 22 -0.39 -14.54 -22.39
N LYS A 23 0.93 -14.67 -22.56
CA LYS A 23 1.59 -15.98 -22.57
C LYS A 23 1.49 -16.70 -21.23
N ALA A 24 1.59 -15.97 -20.11
CA ALA A 24 1.45 -16.54 -18.78
C ALA A 24 0.03 -17.08 -18.55
N LYS A 25 -0.98 -16.40 -19.08
CA LYS A 25 -2.39 -16.78 -18.98
C LYS A 25 -2.74 -17.97 -19.87
N GLU A 26 -2.22 -17.99 -21.10
CA GLU A 26 -2.41 -19.09 -22.06
C GLU A 26 -1.71 -20.38 -21.62
N GLU A 27 -0.52 -20.26 -21.00
CA GLU A 27 0.27 -21.41 -20.57
C GLU A 27 0.56 -21.38 -19.05
N PRO A 28 -0.38 -21.85 -18.20
CA PRO A 28 -0.24 -21.83 -16.74
C PRO A 28 0.96 -22.64 -16.20
N GLY A 29 1.43 -23.65 -16.96
CA GLY A 29 2.59 -24.47 -16.61
C GLY A 29 3.94 -23.92 -17.11
N ARG A 30 3.94 -22.86 -17.93
CA ARG A 30 5.17 -22.35 -18.55
C ARG A 30 6.13 -21.81 -17.50
N ARG A 31 7.42 -22.19 -17.65
CA ARG A 31 8.54 -21.55 -16.97
C ARG A 31 9.25 -20.60 -17.92
N PHE A 32 9.25 -19.34 -17.57
CA PHE A 32 9.88 -18.26 -18.32
C PHE A 32 11.40 -18.26 -18.08
N HIS A 33 12.15 -18.38 -19.16
CA HIS A 33 13.60 -18.24 -19.23
C HIS A 33 13.95 -16.90 -19.91
N ALA A 34 15.23 -16.48 -19.85
CA ALA A 34 15.72 -15.26 -20.48
C ALA A 34 14.86 -14.02 -20.15
N LEU A 35 14.74 -13.75 -18.84
CA LEU A 35 14.05 -12.59 -18.29
C LEU A 35 15.04 -11.53 -17.78
N ALA A 36 16.19 -11.96 -17.27
CA ALA A 36 17.19 -11.07 -16.69
C ALA A 36 17.68 -10.05 -17.71
N ASP A 37 17.82 -10.46 -18.97
CA ASP A 37 18.24 -9.57 -20.05
C ASP A 37 17.26 -8.45 -20.34
N LYS A 38 16.00 -8.60 -19.93
CA LYS A 38 15.00 -7.53 -20.05
C LYS A 38 15.11 -6.50 -18.94
N VAL A 39 15.69 -6.87 -17.80
CA VAL A 39 15.90 -5.97 -16.65
C VAL A 39 16.91 -4.88 -16.97
N TRP A 40 17.97 -5.21 -17.71
CA TRP A 40 19.02 -4.26 -18.07
C TRP A 40 18.85 -3.63 -19.45
N ARG A 41 17.68 -3.77 -20.09
CA ARG A 41 17.38 -2.96 -21.26
C ARG A 41 17.22 -1.51 -20.84
N GLU A 42 17.79 -0.59 -21.62
CA GLU A 42 17.74 0.84 -21.33
C GLU A 42 16.30 1.37 -21.26
N ASP A 43 15.40 0.92 -22.15
CA ASP A 43 13.99 1.33 -22.12
C ASP A 43 13.27 0.91 -20.82
N PHE A 44 13.58 -0.27 -20.28
CA PHE A 44 13.08 -0.74 -18.99
C PHE A 44 13.67 0.05 -17.82
N LEU A 45 14.99 0.30 -17.84
CA LEU A 45 15.68 1.05 -16.79
C LEU A 45 15.25 2.52 -16.75
N LEU A 46 15.06 3.16 -17.92
CA LEU A 46 14.53 4.53 -18.02
C LEU A 46 13.09 4.61 -17.52
N THR A 47 12.24 3.65 -17.90
CA THR A 47 10.86 3.58 -17.39
C THR A 47 10.84 3.40 -15.87
N ALA A 48 11.70 2.53 -15.35
CA ALA A 48 11.87 2.33 -13.92
C ALA A 48 12.38 3.60 -13.21
N TRP A 49 13.34 4.31 -13.81
CA TRP A 49 13.83 5.59 -13.32
C TRP A 49 12.72 6.64 -13.21
N GLU A 50 11.88 6.79 -14.24
CA GLU A 50 10.76 7.74 -14.19
C GLU A 50 9.81 7.44 -13.02
N MET A 51 9.54 6.16 -12.76
CA MET A 51 8.72 5.74 -11.62
C MET A 51 9.38 6.09 -10.28
N VAL A 52 10.69 5.83 -10.14
CA VAL A 52 11.45 6.16 -8.93
C VAL A 52 11.53 7.67 -8.71
N ARG A 53 11.77 8.44 -9.77
CA ARG A 53 11.83 9.91 -9.79
C ARG A 53 10.51 10.52 -9.33
N ARG A 54 9.39 10.07 -9.89
CA ARG A 54 8.03 10.54 -9.51
C ARG A 54 7.70 10.28 -8.04
N ASN A 55 8.23 9.22 -7.45
CA ASN A 55 8.02 8.92 -6.04
C ASN A 55 8.79 9.87 -5.09
N GLY A 56 9.82 10.57 -5.56
CA GLY A 56 10.57 11.56 -4.77
C GLY A 56 11.15 11.01 -3.46
N GLY A 57 11.48 9.71 -3.42
CA GLY A 57 11.88 9.06 -2.18
C GLY A 57 13.29 9.46 -1.72
N ALA A 58 13.48 9.56 -0.40
CA ALA A 58 14.73 9.96 0.23
C ALA A 58 15.95 9.13 -0.20
N ALA A 59 17.15 9.66 0.02
CA ALA A 59 18.41 8.99 -0.27
C ALA A 59 18.58 7.68 0.53
N GLY A 60 19.34 6.76 -0.06
CA GLY A 60 19.74 5.49 0.55
C GLY A 60 20.88 5.67 1.55
N VAL A 61 21.70 4.63 1.72
CA VAL A 61 22.90 4.69 2.58
C VAL A 61 24.05 5.46 1.92
N ASP A 62 24.02 5.59 0.60
CA ASP A 62 25.02 6.27 -0.24
C ASP A 62 24.86 7.80 -0.27
N GLY A 63 23.77 8.33 0.29
CA GLY A 63 23.47 9.77 0.26
C GLY A 63 23.01 10.30 -1.10
N VAL A 64 23.05 9.48 -2.16
CA VAL A 64 22.68 9.90 -3.52
C VAL A 64 21.18 10.15 -3.60
N THR A 65 20.81 11.36 -4.02
CA THR A 65 19.44 11.81 -4.23
C THR A 65 19.02 11.66 -5.69
N VAL A 66 17.72 11.87 -5.95
CA VAL A 66 17.20 11.93 -7.33
C VAL A 66 17.82 13.10 -8.09
N ALA A 67 18.02 14.25 -7.44
CA ALA A 67 18.60 15.43 -8.06
C ALA A 67 20.07 15.21 -8.45
N ASP A 68 20.83 14.46 -7.66
CA ASP A 68 22.23 14.15 -7.97
C ASP A 68 22.34 13.29 -9.23
N VAL A 69 21.43 12.32 -9.41
CA VAL A 69 21.37 11.50 -10.63
C VAL A 69 20.97 12.34 -11.84
N GLU A 70 20.03 13.28 -11.69
CA GLU A 70 19.67 14.22 -12.76
C GLU A 70 20.85 15.11 -13.15
N ALA A 71 21.60 15.62 -12.17
CA ALA A 71 22.78 16.45 -12.39
C ALA A 71 23.94 15.68 -13.03
N TYR A 72 24.12 14.40 -12.69
CA TYR A 72 25.15 13.54 -13.27
C TYR A 72 24.87 13.17 -14.74
N GLY A 73 23.61 13.23 -15.16
CA GLY A 73 23.15 12.80 -16.47
C GLY A 73 22.49 11.42 -16.42
N VAL A 74 21.17 11.42 -16.54
CA VAL A 74 20.33 10.21 -16.41
C VAL A 74 20.73 9.12 -17.40
N GLU A 75 20.91 9.45 -18.67
CA GLU A 75 21.22 8.46 -19.72
C GLU A 75 22.54 7.74 -19.45
N ARG A 76 23.59 8.51 -19.12
CA ARG A 76 24.88 7.96 -18.73
C ARG A 76 24.76 7.03 -17.53
N TRP A 77 24.07 7.48 -16.48
CA TRP A 77 23.88 6.70 -15.26
C TRP A 77 23.12 5.38 -15.52
N ILE A 78 22.10 5.43 -16.38
CA ILE A 78 21.35 4.25 -16.80
C ILE A 78 22.22 3.30 -17.64
N GLY A 79 23.04 3.83 -18.56
CA GLY A 79 23.99 3.04 -19.35
C GLY A 79 25.01 2.30 -18.47
N GLU A 80 25.55 2.96 -17.45
CA GLU A 80 26.45 2.35 -16.47
C GLU A 80 25.76 1.23 -15.68
N LEU A 81 24.54 1.47 -15.16
CA LEU A 81 23.76 0.45 -14.46
C LEU A 81 23.39 -0.73 -15.37
N SER A 82 23.02 -0.47 -16.62
CA SER A 82 22.73 -1.47 -17.65
C SER A 82 23.92 -2.40 -17.86
N ARG A 83 25.11 -1.82 -18.08
CA ARG A 83 26.36 -2.56 -18.25
C ARG A 83 26.67 -3.43 -17.04
N GLU A 84 26.59 -2.87 -15.84
CA GLU A 84 26.89 -3.60 -14.61
C GLU A 84 25.94 -4.78 -14.34
N LEU A 85 24.65 -4.62 -14.67
CA LEU A 85 23.67 -5.71 -14.58
C LEU A 85 23.95 -6.80 -15.64
N ARG A 86 24.30 -6.40 -16.87
CA ARG A 86 24.61 -7.31 -17.97
C ARG A 86 25.86 -8.16 -17.71
N GLU A 87 26.91 -7.51 -17.20
CA GLU A 87 28.21 -8.12 -16.89
C GLU A 87 28.23 -8.87 -15.55
N GLY A 88 27.19 -8.70 -14.72
CA GLY A 88 27.12 -9.32 -13.40
C GLY A 88 27.96 -8.63 -12.31
N ALA A 89 28.45 -7.42 -12.59
CA ALA A 89 29.14 -6.58 -11.62
C ALA A 89 28.19 -5.97 -10.57
N TYR A 90 26.89 -5.87 -10.89
CA TYR A 90 25.88 -5.33 -9.98
C TYR A 90 25.78 -6.12 -8.66
N LYS A 91 26.02 -5.43 -7.54
CA LYS A 91 25.76 -5.92 -6.18
C LYS A 91 24.83 -4.94 -5.45
N PRO A 92 23.73 -5.42 -4.83
CA PRO A 92 22.85 -4.54 -4.07
C PRO A 92 23.57 -3.87 -2.90
N SER A 93 23.34 -2.56 -2.73
CA SER A 93 23.85 -1.82 -1.58
C SER A 93 23.06 -2.14 -0.31
N PRO A 94 23.58 -1.89 0.90
CA PRO A 94 22.78 -1.98 2.11
C PRO A 94 21.56 -1.04 2.08
N VAL A 95 20.43 -1.46 2.67
CA VAL A 95 19.26 -0.58 2.83
C VAL A 95 19.39 0.29 4.07
N ARG A 96 19.00 1.57 3.97
CA ARG A 96 18.98 2.48 5.12
C ARG A 96 17.70 2.29 5.90
N GLN A 97 17.77 1.96 7.19
CA GLN A 97 16.58 1.83 8.03
C GLN A 97 16.08 3.18 8.53
N VAL A 98 14.78 3.39 8.43
CA VAL A 98 14.07 4.53 9.01
C VAL A 98 12.89 4.01 9.83
N LEU A 99 12.73 4.53 11.05
CA LEU A 99 11.63 4.15 11.94
C LEU A 99 10.42 5.05 11.70
N ILE A 100 9.33 4.48 11.18
CA ILE A 100 8.06 5.19 11.00
C ILE A 100 7.17 4.95 12.22
N PRO A 101 6.71 6.00 12.93
CA PRO A 101 5.81 5.84 14.07
C PRO A 101 4.51 5.12 13.68
N LYS A 102 4.11 4.12 14.47
CA LYS A 102 2.77 3.52 14.39
C LYS A 102 1.75 4.42 15.09
N LYS A 103 0.46 4.11 14.90
CA LYS A 103 -0.64 4.79 15.62
C LYS A 103 -0.51 4.69 17.15
N GLN A 104 0.11 3.63 17.65
CA GLN A 104 0.36 3.42 19.08
C GLN A 104 1.66 4.13 19.49
N PRO A 105 1.63 4.99 20.52
CA PRO A 105 2.83 5.65 21.05
C PRO A 105 3.94 4.65 21.38
N GLY A 106 5.19 5.02 21.09
CA GLY A 106 6.37 4.17 21.36
C GLY A 106 6.56 2.97 20.44
N LYS A 107 5.65 2.70 19.49
CA LYS A 107 5.82 1.62 18.51
C LYS A 107 6.20 2.16 17.14
N PHE A 108 7.19 1.52 16.51
CA PHE A 108 7.70 1.91 15.20
C PHE A 108 7.56 0.78 14.18
N ARG A 109 7.52 1.13 12.90
CA ARG A 109 7.66 0.23 11.75
C ARG A 109 9.00 0.55 11.08
N PRO A 110 9.96 -0.39 11.05
CA PRO A 110 11.19 -0.19 10.31
C PRO A 110 10.89 -0.21 8.80
N LEU A 111 11.37 0.80 8.09
CA LEU A 111 11.34 0.90 6.64
C LEU A 111 12.78 0.89 6.13
N GLY A 112 13.13 -0.02 5.23
CA GLY A 112 14.39 -0.01 4.49
C GLY A 112 14.25 0.84 3.23
N ILE A 113 15.11 1.84 3.08
CA ILE A 113 15.20 2.71 1.92
C ILE A 113 16.44 2.28 1.12
N PRO A 114 16.26 1.61 -0.04
CA PRO A 114 17.38 1.28 -0.92
C PRO A 114 17.91 2.52 -1.63
N CYS A 115 19.16 2.44 -2.09
CA CYS A 115 19.77 3.43 -2.96
C CYS A 115 18.96 3.63 -4.26
N PRO A 116 19.00 4.82 -4.90
CA PRO A 116 18.31 5.04 -6.19
C PRO A 116 18.62 3.95 -7.23
N ARG A 117 19.89 3.54 -7.31
CA ARG A 117 20.36 2.44 -8.16
C ARG A 117 19.60 1.13 -7.95
N ASP A 118 19.48 0.70 -6.69
CA ASP A 118 18.78 -0.52 -6.33
C ASP A 118 17.28 -0.39 -6.55
N ARG A 119 16.70 0.79 -6.29
CA ARG A 119 15.28 1.06 -6.56
C ARG A 119 14.98 0.93 -8.05
N VAL A 120 15.84 1.44 -8.92
CA VAL A 120 15.67 1.33 -10.38
C VAL A 120 15.80 -0.12 -10.83
N ALA A 121 16.84 -0.84 -10.40
CA ALA A 121 17.01 -2.25 -10.74
C ALA A 121 15.83 -3.12 -10.27
N GLN A 122 15.37 -2.92 -9.03
CA GLN A 122 14.20 -3.62 -8.48
C GLN A 122 12.89 -3.26 -9.20
N THR A 123 12.71 -1.99 -9.57
CA THR A 123 11.53 -1.54 -10.32
C THR A 123 11.54 -2.11 -11.74
N SER A 124 12.69 -2.15 -12.39
CA SER A 124 12.84 -2.78 -13.71
C SER A 124 12.51 -4.28 -13.65
N ALA A 125 13.03 -5.01 -12.66
CA ALA A 125 12.66 -6.41 -12.45
C ALA A 125 11.17 -6.60 -12.13
N MET A 126 10.55 -5.69 -11.37
CA MET A 126 9.10 -5.69 -11.15
C MET A 126 8.33 -5.48 -12.46
N LEU A 127 8.78 -4.61 -13.37
CA LEU A 127 8.15 -4.41 -14.67
C LEU A 127 8.20 -5.67 -15.54
N VAL A 128 9.26 -6.48 -15.43
CA VAL A 128 9.41 -7.76 -16.14
C VAL A 128 8.60 -8.88 -15.49
N LEU A 129 8.68 -9.03 -14.16
CA LEU A 129 8.05 -10.14 -13.43
C LEU A 129 6.56 -9.92 -13.17
N GLY A 130 6.15 -8.67 -12.99
CA GLY A 130 4.78 -8.28 -12.63
C GLY A 130 3.72 -8.90 -13.56
N PRO A 131 3.81 -8.75 -14.90
CA PRO A 131 2.83 -9.29 -15.83
C PRO A 131 2.68 -10.81 -15.77
N ILE A 132 3.78 -11.54 -15.53
CA ILE A 132 3.80 -13.00 -15.42
C ILE A 132 3.02 -13.42 -14.17
N PHE A 133 3.34 -12.85 -13.01
CA PHE A 133 2.69 -13.25 -11.77
C PHE A 133 1.28 -12.68 -11.63
N GLU A 134 0.98 -11.53 -12.23
CA GLU A 134 -0.38 -10.97 -12.25
C GLU A 134 -1.38 -11.93 -12.89
N ALA A 135 -0.96 -12.70 -13.90
CA ALA A 135 -1.78 -13.74 -14.52
C ALA A 135 -2.13 -14.89 -13.54
N ASP A 136 -1.26 -15.13 -12.55
CA ASP A 136 -1.43 -16.21 -11.58
C ASP A 136 -2.15 -15.74 -10.31
N LEU A 137 -2.16 -14.44 -10.00
CA LEU A 137 -2.73 -13.90 -8.75
C LEU A 137 -4.25 -14.08 -8.68
N GLU A 138 -4.70 -14.57 -7.52
CA GLU A 138 -6.10 -14.88 -7.28
C GLU A 138 -6.98 -13.62 -7.24
N PRO A 139 -8.23 -13.66 -7.72
CA PRO A 139 -9.13 -12.49 -7.72
C PRO A 139 -9.42 -11.93 -6.33
N GLU A 140 -9.23 -12.73 -5.28
CA GLU A 140 -9.33 -12.35 -3.87
C GLU A 140 -8.18 -11.46 -3.36
N GLN A 141 -7.10 -11.30 -4.14
CA GLN A 141 -5.96 -10.44 -3.81
C GLN A 141 -6.15 -9.06 -4.44
N TYR A 142 -6.24 -8.02 -3.62
CA TYR A 142 -6.46 -6.64 -4.08
C TYR A 142 -5.23 -5.74 -3.89
N GLY A 143 -4.39 -6.04 -2.91
CA GLY A 143 -3.23 -5.21 -2.57
C GLY A 143 -2.18 -5.19 -3.67
N TYR A 144 -1.57 -4.03 -3.93
CA TYR A 144 -0.41 -3.85 -4.82
C TYR A 144 -0.58 -4.35 -6.26
N ARG A 145 -1.81 -4.39 -6.77
CA ARG A 145 -2.10 -4.83 -8.14
C ARG A 145 -2.58 -3.67 -9.00
N PRO A 146 -2.17 -3.60 -10.28
CA PRO A 146 -2.71 -2.63 -11.21
C PRO A 146 -4.21 -2.85 -11.41
N GLY A 147 -4.99 -1.78 -11.44
CA GLY A 147 -6.45 -1.86 -11.64
C GLY A 147 -7.26 -2.43 -10.48
N ARG A 148 -6.63 -2.70 -9.33
CA ARG A 148 -7.29 -3.12 -8.07
C ARG A 148 -7.06 -2.07 -7.00
N SER A 149 -8.09 -1.79 -6.22
CA SER A 149 -8.05 -0.78 -5.16
C SER A 149 -8.47 -1.33 -3.80
N ALA A 150 -8.09 -0.63 -2.73
CA ALA A 150 -8.59 -0.90 -1.38
C ALA A 150 -10.13 -0.81 -1.30
N LYS A 151 -10.73 0.05 -2.12
CA LYS A 151 -12.19 0.21 -2.21
C LYS A 151 -12.84 -1.05 -2.77
N ASP A 152 -12.24 -1.68 -3.77
CA ASP A 152 -12.78 -2.90 -4.38
C ASP A 152 -12.84 -4.04 -3.34
N ALA A 153 -11.82 -4.13 -2.48
CA ALA A 153 -11.80 -5.10 -1.37
C ALA A 153 -12.92 -4.82 -0.36
N VAL A 154 -13.09 -3.56 0.04
CA VAL A 154 -14.17 -3.13 0.96
C VAL A 154 -15.56 -3.39 0.35
N GLU A 155 -15.73 -3.09 -0.93
CA GLU A 155 -16.96 -3.35 -1.66
C GLU A 155 -17.23 -4.85 -1.77
N ARG A 156 -16.19 -5.66 -2.01
CA ARG A 156 -16.33 -7.12 -2.00
C ARG A 156 -16.84 -7.60 -0.65
N ILE A 157 -16.26 -7.16 0.46
CA ILE A 157 -16.73 -7.52 1.81
C ILE A 157 -18.20 -7.12 1.98
N HIS A 158 -18.58 -5.91 1.60
CA HIS A 158 -19.98 -5.45 1.67
C HIS A 158 -20.93 -6.36 0.88
N ARG A 159 -20.58 -6.74 -0.35
CA ARG A 159 -21.37 -7.69 -1.15
C ARG A 159 -21.46 -9.07 -0.52
N LEU A 160 -20.38 -9.56 0.10
CA LEU A 160 -20.36 -10.87 0.76
C LEU A 160 -21.32 -10.90 1.96
N VAL A 161 -21.32 -9.85 2.78
CA VAL A 161 -22.25 -9.71 3.91
C VAL A 161 -23.69 -9.63 3.40
N ASN A 162 -23.98 -8.86 2.36
CA ASN A 162 -25.34 -8.81 1.78
C ASN A 162 -25.83 -10.16 1.24
N ARG A 163 -24.91 -11.04 0.84
CA ARG A 163 -25.21 -12.42 0.39
C ARG A 163 -25.30 -13.42 1.55
N GLY A 164 -25.33 -12.94 2.80
CA GLY A 164 -25.48 -13.78 4.00
C GLY A 164 -24.20 -14.46 4.47
N ARG A 165 -23.01 -14.07 3.99
CA ARG A 165 -21.72 -14.53 4.54
C ARG A 165 -21.35 -13.68 5.75
N ASN A 166 -22.07 -13.93 6.83
CA ASN A 166 -22.11 -13.07 8.01
C ASN A 166 -21.09 -13.45 9.07
N GLU A 167 -20.52 -14.66 9.02
CA GLU A 167 -19.46 -15.10 9.92
C GLU A 167 -18.11 -14.61 9.37
N VAL A 168 -17.37 -13.87 10.20
CA VAL A 168 -16.17 -13.15 9.77
C VAL A 168 -14.99 -13.48 10.68
N VAL A 169 -13.90 -13.88 10.04
CA VAL A 169 -12.56 -13.89 10.64
C VAL A 169 -11.81 -12.67 10.12
N ASP A 170 -11.63 -11.68 10.98
CA ASP A 170 -10.80 -10.50 10.73
C ASP A 170 -9.40 -10.80 11.29
N ALA A 171 -8.41 -11.04 10.42
CA ALA A 171 -7.09 -11.53 10.82
C ALA A 171 -5.97 -10.59 10.39
N ASP A 172 -4.99 -10.43 11.28
CA ASP A 172 -3.79 -9.59 11.09
C ASP A 172 -2.56 -10.48 11.19
N LEU A 173 -1.63 -10.37 10.25
CA LEU A 173 -0.36 -11.10 10.31
C LEU A 173 0.68 -10.33 11.13
N SER A 174 1.37 -11.05 12.01
CA SER A 174 2.45 -10.47 12.81
C SER A 174 3.70 -10.28 11.95
N ASN A 175 4.07 -9.02 11.70
CA ASN A 175 5.29 -8.67 10.95
C ASN A 175 5.41 -9.38 9.59
N TYR A 176 4.31 -9.43 8.81
CA TYR A 176 4.23 -10.22 7.58
C TYR A 176 5.48 -10.16 6.70
N PHE A 177 5.88 -8.96 6.26
CA PHE A 177 7.04 -8.78 5.41
C PHE A 177 8.35 -9.29 6.03
N GLY A 178 8.50 -9.28 7.35
CA GLY A 178 9.71 -9.77 8.02
C GLY A 178 9.71 -11.28 8.29
N GLU A 179 8.56 -11.95 8.15
CA GLU A 179 8.41 -13.38 8.43
C GLU A 179 8.42 -14.26 7.18
N ILE A 180 8.30 -13.69 5.97
CA ILE A 180 8.29 -14.45 4.70
C ILE A 180 9.57 -15.29 4.56
N PRO A 181 9.50 -16.64 4.57
CA PRO A 181 10.68 -17.49 4.44
C PRO A 181 11.27 -17.44 3.02
N HIS A 182 12.57 -17.15 2.92
CA HIS A 182 13.25 -16.95 1.62
C HIS A 182 13.17 -18.19 0.74
N ALA A 183 13.46 -19.37 1.29
CA ALA A 183 13.45 -20.61 0.52
C ALA A 183 12.08 -20.91 -0.10
N GLU A 184 11.01 -20.70 0.67
CA GLU A 184 9.63 -20.96 0.24
C GLU A 184 9.12 -19.91 -0.75
N LEU A 185 9.53 -18.64 -0.58
CA LEU A 185 9.29 -17.59 -1.55
C LEU A 185 10.01 -17.88 -2.87
N MET A 186 11.31 -18.21 -2.83
CA MET A 186 12.09 -18.52 -4.03
C MET A 186 11.53 -19.73 -4.78
N LYS A 187 11.08 -20.79 -4.08
CA LYS A 187 10.35 -21.91 -4.70
C LYS A 187 9.09 -21.44 -5.42
N SER A 188 8.36 -20.48 -4.85
CA SER A 188 7.12 -19.96 -5.44
C SER A 188 7.40 -19.17 -6.72
N ILE A 189 8.49 -18.41 -6.75
CA ILE A 189 8.95 -17.68 -7.94
C ILE A 189 9.45 -18.66 -9.01
N ALA A 190 10.24 -19.65 -8.59
CA ALA A 190 10.86 -20.63 -9.49
C ALA A 190 9.86 -21.53 -10.23
N ARG A 191 8.61 -21.61 -9.75
CA ARG A 191 7.50 -22.27 -10.46
C ARG A 191 7.20 -21.63 -11.81
N ARG A 192 7.47 -20.33 -11.95
CA ARG A 192 7.21 -19.57 -13.19
C ARG A 192 8.46 -19.01 -13.82
N VAL A 193 9.55 -18.88 -13.07
CA VAL A 193 10.82 -18.36 -13.57
C VAL A 193 11.89 -19.44 -13.51
N SER A 194 12.54 -19.74 -14.63
CA SER A 194 13.70 -20.64 -14.69
C SER A 194 15.02 -19.89 -14.95
N ASP A 195 14.98 -18.57 -15.17
CA ASP A 195 16.17 -17.75 -15.35
C ASP A 195 16.99 -17.61 -14.05
N GLY A 196 18.16 -18.24 -14.03
CA GLY A 196 19.06 -18.24 -12.87
C GLY A 196 19.61 -16.86 -12.50
N ARG A 197 19.85 -15.96 -13.47
CA ARG A 197 20.32 -14.59 -13.19
C ARG A 197 19.22 -13.78 -12.52
N MET A 198 17.98 -13.88 -13.02
CA MET A 198 16.82 -13.23 -12.40
C MET A 198 16.58 -13.74 -10.96
N LEU A 199 16.62 -15.06 -10.76
CA LEU A 199 16.48 -15.65 -9.43
C LEU A 199 17.62 -15.22 -8.49
N GLY A 200 18.85 -15.10 -9.02
CA GLY A 200 20.01 -14.58 -8.32
C GLY A 200 19.82 -13.14 -7.83
N LEU A 201 19.31 -12.25 -8.70
CA LEU A 201 18.99 -10.86 -8.34
C LEU A 201 17.93 -10.78 -7.23
N VAL A 202 16.83 -11.53 -7.37
CA VAL A 202 15.78 -11.54 -6.34
C VAL A 202 16.31 -12.04 -5.00
N LYS A 203 17.12 -13.11 -5.01
CA LYS A 203 17.78 -13.61 -3.81
C LYS A 203 18.72 -12.57 -3.20
N ALA A 204 19.51 -11.88 -4.01
CA ALA A 204 20.41 -10.83 -3.54
C ALA A 204 19.64 -9.68 -2.86
N TRP A 205 18.49 -9.27 -3.39
CA TRP A 205 17.64 -8.26 -2.76
C TRP A 205 17.00 -8.72 -1.44
N LEU A 206 16.61 -9.98 -1.34
CA LEU A 206 16.10 -10.57 -0.09
C LEU A 206 17.16 -10.63 1.02
N GLU A 207 18.42 -10.79 0.64
CA GLU A 207 19.56 -10.92 1.55
C GLU A 207 20.30 -9.59 1.83
N MET A 208 19.75 -8.45 1.35
CA MET A 208 20.36 -7.13 1.54
C MET A 208 20.65 -6.83 3.01
N PRO A 209 21.86 -6.35 3.35
CA PRO A 209 22.18 -5.83 4.66
C PRO A 209 21.33 -4.61 5.00
N VAL A 210 21.05 -4.40 6.28
CA VAL A 210 20.34 -3.21 6.79
C VAL A 210 21.33 -2.36 7.57
N VAL A 211 21.37 -1.07 7.31
CA VAL A 211 22.11 -0.07 8.09
C VAL A 211 21.12 0.68 8.96
N GLU A 212 21.27 0.54 10.27
CA GLU A 212 20.45 1.20 11.29
C GLU A 212 21.27 2.34 11.91
N GLN A 213 20.64 3.48 12.19
CA GLN A 213 21.26 4.49 13.05
C GLN A 213 21.18 3.98 14.49
N ASP A 214 22.31 3.97 15.20
CA ASP A 214 22.29 3.70 16.63
C ASP A 214 21.82 4.95 17.42
N GLY A 215 21.48 4.74 18.69
CA GLY A 215 20.98 5.81 19.56
C GLY A 215 22.03 6.86 19.93
N GLU A 216 23.30 6.66 19.56
CA GLU A 216 24.45 7.50 19.93
C GLU A 216 25.05 8.24 18.71
N GLY A 217 24.41 8.12 17.54
CA GLY A 217 24.80 8.84 16.31
C GLY A 217 25.73 8.07 15.38
N GLY A 218 26.12 6.84 15.72
CA GLY A 218 26.79 5.90 14.84
C GLY A 218 25.83 5.10 13.95
N THR A 219 26.40 4.22 13.13
CA THR A 219 25.62 3.32 12.26
C THR A 219 26.01 1.86 12.46
N ARG A 220 25.01 1.00 12.54
CA ARG A 220 25.19 -0.45 12.69
C ARG A 220 24.69 -1.17 11.44
N ARG A 221 25.59 -1.90 10.78
CA ARG A 221 25.24 -2.79 9.67
C ARG A 221 24.87 -4.18 10.19
N THR A 222 23.69 -4.67 9.82
CA THR A 222 23.20 -6.00 10.20
C THR A 222 22.78 -6.82 8.98
N ASN A 223 23.06 -8.12 9.01
CA ASN A 223 22.64 -9.08 7.97
C ASN A 223 21.45 -9.92 8.45
N ARG A 224 20.49 -9.30 9.15
CA ARG A 224 19.43 -10.01 9.88
C ARG A 224 18.58 -10.89 8.97
N ALA A 225 18.13 -10.37 7.83
CA ALA A 225 17.31 -11.11 6.88
C ALA A 225 18.03 -12.35 6.33
N ARG A 226 19.30 -12.18 5.94
CA ARG A 226 20.16 -13.27 5.45
C ARG A 226 20.41 -14.34 6.51
N LYS A 227 20.77 -13.96 7.73
CA LYS A 227 21.01 -14.90 8.85
C LYS A 227 19.74 -15.67 9.22
N ALA A 228 18.59 -14.98 9.27
CA ALA A 228 17.31 -15.61 9.60
C ALA A 228 16.66 -16.35 8.43
N ARG A 229 17.20 -16.20 7.21
CA ARG A 229 16.65 -16.75 5.94
C ARG A 229 15.17 -16.40 5.73
N LYS A 230 14.78 -15.20 6.17
CA LYS A 230 13.41 -14.71 6.10
C LYS A 230 13.35 -13.19 6.01
N GLY A 231 12.23 -12.71 5.50
CA GLY A 231 11.88 -11.32 5.38
C GLY A 231 12.17 -10.73 4.00
N THR A 232 11.40 -9.71 3.61
CA THR A 232 11.66 -8.87 2.45
C THR A 232 11.78 -7.42 2.92
N PRO A 233 12.72 -6.61 2.39
CA PRO A 233 12.91 -5.24 2.87
C PRO A 233 11.65 -4.40 2.69
N GLN A 234 11.06 -3.91 3.77
CA GLN A 234 9.88 -3.04 3.70
C GLN A 234 10.30 -1.71 3.08
N GLY A 235 9.71 -1.31 1.94
CA GLY A 235 10.07 -0.07 1.23
C GLY A 235 10.89 -0.29 -0.05
N ALA A 236 11.35 -1.52 -0.31
CA ALA A 236 11.90 -1.90 -1.61
C ALA A 236 10.79 -2.01 -2.67
N PRO A 237 10.97 -1.47 -3.89
CA PRO A 237 9.97 -1.54 -4.96
C PRO A 237 9.47 -2.94 -5.31
N ILE A 238 10.32 -3.97 -5.19
CA ILE A 238 9.93 -5.35 -5.54
C ILE A 238 9.16 -6.08 -4.43
N SER A 239 9.31 -5.64 -3.17
CA SER A 239 8.71 -6.30 -2.01
C SER A 239 7.19 -6.50 -2.08
N PRO A 240 6.38 -5.55 -2.59
CA PRO A 240 4.95 -5.74 -2.81
C PRO A 240 4.59 -6.93 -3.73
N LEU A 241 5.34 -7.11 -4.82
CA LEU A 241 5.13 -8.23 -5.74
C LEU A 241 5.46 -9.56 -5.05
N LEU A 242 6.61 -9.63 -4.38
CA LEU A 242 7.05 -10.82 -3.64
C LEU A 242 6.07 -11.21 -2.54
N SER A 243 5.51 -10.23 -1.84
CA SER A 243 4.54 -10.45 -0.78
C SER A 243 3.21 -11.00 -1.34
N ASN A 244 2.75 -10.53 -2.50
CA ASN A 244 1.57 -11.10 -3.16
C ASN A 244 1.80 -12.53 -3.66
N ILE A 245 2.97 -12.81 -4.25
CA ILE A 245 3.35 -14.17 -4.69
C ILE A 245 3.33 -15.14 -3.52
N TYR A 246 3.81 -14.72 -2.35
CA TYR A 246 3.79 -15.56 -1.17
C TYR A 246 2.37 -15.76 -0.61
N MET A 247 1.60 -14.68 -0.50
CA MET A 247 0.23 -14.72 0.04
C MET A 247 -0.72 -15.55 -0.85
N ARG A 248 -0.43 -15.63 -2.15
CA ARG A 248 -1.14 -16.51 -3.08
C ARG A 248 -1.19 -17.96 -2.59
N ARG A 249 -0.13 -18.46 -1.92
CA ARG A 249 -0.09 -19.83 -1.38
C ARG A 249 -1.22 -20.08 -0.37
N PHE A 250 -1.55 -19.08 0.45
CA PHE A 250 -2.64 -19.18 1.41
C PHE A 250 -3.99 -19.29 0.71
N ILE A 251 -4.25 -18.41 -0.25
CA ILE A 251 -5.55 -18.35 -0.95
C ILE A 251 -5.76 -19.59 -1.80
N LEU A 252 -4.73 -20.04 -2.52
CA LEU A 252 -4.77 -21.30 -3.24
C LEU A 252 -4.95 -22.49 -2.31
N GLY A 253 -4.18 -22.57 -1.22
CA GLY A 253 -4.33 -23.64 -0.23
C GLY A 253 -5.74 -23.71 0.34
N TRP A 254 -6.35 -22.55 0.62
CA TRP A 254 -7.73 -22.45 1.08
C TRP A 254 -8.74 -23.04 0.07
N LYS A 255 -8.54 -22.78 -1.22
CA LYS A 255 -9.41 -23.32 -2.28
C LYS A 255 -9.17 -24.81 -2.53
N VAL A 256 -7.91 -25.22 -2.68
CA VAL A 256 -7.51 -26.59 -3.02
C VAL A 256 -7.87 -27.58 -1.91
N LEU A 257 -7.73 -27.19 -0.64
CA LEU A 257 -8.15 -28.02 0.49
C LEU A 257 -9.69 -28.02 0.71
N GLY A 258 -10.45 -27.39 -0.17
CA GLY A 258 -11.92 -27.38 -0.13
C GLY A 258 -12.53 -26.49 0.95
N HIS A 259 -11.73 -25.69 1.69
CA HIS A 259 -12.23 -24.83 2.77
C HIS A 259 -13.24 -23.78 2.26
N ALA A 260 -13.01 -23.23 1.06
CA ALA A 260 -13.94 -22.29 0.44
C ALA A 260 -15.36 -22.90 0.29
N ARG A 261 -15.45 -24.15 -0.18
CA ARG A 261 -16.74 -24.86 -0.34
C ARG A 261 -17.30 -25.29 1.00
N ARG A 262 -16.47 -25.94 1.84
CA ARG A 262 -16.85 -26.48 3.15
C ARG A 262 -17.48 -25.42 4.06
N TYR A 263 -16.91 -24.21 4.09
CA TYR A 263 -17.37 -23.15 4.98
C TYR A 263 -18.30 -22.14 4.28
N GLY A 264 -18.59 -22.34 2.99
CA GLY A 264 -19.26 -21.35 2.14
C GLY A 264 -18.55 -19.99 2.15
N ALA A 265 -17.21 -20.02 2.24
CA ALA A 265 -16.38 -18.91 2.67
C ALA A 265 -15.46 -18.39 1.57
N GLU A 266 -15.20 -17.08 1.63
CA GLU A 266 -14.36 -16.38 0.68
C GLU A 266 -13.36 -15.49 1.43
N ILE A 267 -12.12 -15.47 0.94
CA ILE A 267 -11.06 -14.60 1.46
C ILE A 267 -11.16 -13.25 0.74
N VAL A 268 -10.97 -12.16 1.47
CA VAL A 268 -10.68 -10.85 0.90
C VAL A 268 -9.34 -10.42 1.45
N ASN A 269 -8.32 -10.32 0.59
CA ASN A 269 -6.95 -10.01 0.98
C ASN A 269 -6.48 -8.68 0.38
N TYR A 270 -5.87 -7.84 1.22
CA TYR A 270 -5.18 -6.63 0.82
C TYR A 270 -3.80 -6.60 1.50
N ALA A 271 -2.77 -7.07 0.79
CA ALA A 271 -1.42 -7.20 1.33
C ALA A 271 -1.37 -8.12 2.57
N ASP A 272 -0.97 -7.59 3.73
CA ASP A 272 -0.93 -8.30 5.02
C ASP A 272 -2.28 -8.37 5.74
N ASP A 273 -3.23 -7.49 5.40
CA ASP A 273 -4.57 -7.47 5.97
C ASP A 273 -5.49 -8.41 5.19
N PHE A 274 -6.24 -9.27 5.88
CA PHE A 274 -7.27 -10.08 5.23
C PHE A 274 -8.46 -10.39 6.13
N CYS A 275 -9.61 -10.62 5.50
CA CYS A 275 -10.79 -11.16 6.15
C CYS A 275 -11.22 -12.47 5.47
N VAL A 276 -11.79 -13.40 6.23
CA VAL A 276 -12.48 -14.57 5.71
C VAL A 276 -13.95 -14.44 6.08
N LEU A 277 -14.82 -14.42 5.06
CA LEU A 277 -16.27 -14.28 5.25
C LEU A 277 -16.97 -15.55 4.79
N GLY A 278 -17.75 -16.17 5.67
CA GLY A 278 -18.40 -17.44 5.39
C GLY A 278 -19.77 -17.58 6.03
N LYS A 279 -20.33 -18.78 5.88
CA LYS A 279 -21.59 -19.20 6.49
C LYS A 279 -21.38 -20.06 7.73
N ALA A 280 -20.26 -20.80 7.77
CA ALA A 280 -19.88 -21.59 8.92
C ALA A 280 -19.36 -20.71 10.08
N PRO A 281 -19.40 -21.19 11.34
CA PRO A 281 -18.95 -20.41 12.50
C PRO A 281 -17.53 -19.86 12.32
N ALA A 282 -17.33 -18.57 12.64
CA ALA A 282 -16.03 -17.91 12.48
C ALA A 282 -14.89 -18.62 13.22
N ALA A 283 -15.16 -19.24 14.37
CA ALA A 283 -14.16 -20.00 15.13
C ALA A 283 -13.60 -21.21 14.36
N GLU A 284 -14.43 -21.93 13.62
CA GLU A 284 -13.99 -23.07 12.80
C GLU A 284 -13.15 -22.62 11.61
N MET A 285 -13.57 -21.53 10.97
CA MET A 285 -12.80 -20.92 9.88
C MET A 285 -11.45 -20.43 10.39
N LEU A 286 -11.40 -19.79 11.56
CA LEU A 286 -10.14 -19.33 12.18
C LEU A 286 -9.20 -20.50 12.49
N ALA A 287 -9.72 -21.63 12.97
CA ALA A 287 -8.90 -22.83 13.18
C ALA A 287 -8.28 -23.34 11.86
N ALA A 288 -9.03 -23.32 10.76
CA ALA A 288 -8.50 -23.67 9.44
C ALA A 288 -7.46 -22.65 8.94
N VAL A 289 -7.70 -21.36 9.14
CA VAL A 289 -6.75 -20.28 8.83
C VAL A 289 -5.44 -20.49 9.60
N ASN A 290 -5.51 -20.75 10.91
CA ASN A 290 -4.32 -20.96 11.74
C ASN A 290 -3.48 -22.15 11.26
N ARG A 291 -4.12 -23.29 10.95
CA ARG A 291 -3.42 -24.48 10.41
C ARG A 291 -2.71 -24.18 9.08
N LEU A 292 -3.35 -23.41 8.19
CA LEU A 292 -2.74 -23.01 6.93
C LEU A 292 -1.57 -22.04 7.15
N MET A 293 -1.76 -21.05 8.01
CA MET A 293 -0.74 -20.05 8.30
C MET A 293 0.49 -20.64 8.98
N GLU A 294 0.31 -21.62 9.86
CA GLU A 294 1.39 -22.41 10.46
C GLU A 294 2.22 -23.14 9.40
N ARG A 295 1.58 -23.81 8.44
CA ARG A 295 2.28 -24.45 7.31
C ARG A 295 3.03 -23.45 6.43
N LEU A 296 2.53 -22.22 6.33
CA LEU A 296 3.19 -21.12 5.62
C LEU A 296 4.23 -20.40 6.47
N LYS A 297 4.40 -20.78 7.75
CA LYS A 297 5.31 -20.13 8.70
C LYS A 297 5.02 -18.63 8.85
N LEU A 298 3.75 -18.25 8.75
CA LEU A 298 3.27 -16.88 8.91
C LEU A 298 2.51 -16.76 10.24
N PRO A 299 3.07 -16.10 11.26
CA PRO A 299 2.40 -16.00 12.56
C PRO A 299 1.18 -15.07 12.50
N VAL A 300 0.01 -15.58 12.89
CA VAL A 300 -1.22 -14.79 13.05
C VAL A 300 -1.17 -14.02 14.36
N ASN A 301 -1.57 -12.74 14.33
CA ASN A 301 -1.63 -11.89 15.50
C ASN A 301 -2.92 -12.16 16.31
N ALA A 302 -2.84 -13.07 17.28
CA ALA A 302 -3.99 -13.45 18.11
C ALA A 302 -4.66 -12.25 18.83
N ARG A 303 -3.90 -11.22 19.21
CA ARG A 303 -4.44 -10.03 19.91
C ARG A 303 -5.29 -9.13 19.01
N LYS A 304 -5.00 -9.14 17.71
CA LYS A 304 -5.73 -8.32 16.73
C LYS A 304 -6.76 -9.12 15.94
N THR A 305 -6.58 -10.43 15.87
CA THR A 305 -7.49 -11.33 15.15
C THR A 305 -8.81 -11.46 15.92
N ARG A 306 -9.93 -11.39 15.21
CA ARG A 306 -11.27 -11.38 15.79
C ARG A 306 -12.20 -12.28 15.00
N CYS A 307 -13.02 -13.04 15.72
CA CYS A 307 -14.21 -13.69 15.18
C CYS A 307 -15.42 -12.82 15.49
N LEU A 308 -16.20 -12.48 14.47
CA LEU A 308 -17.39 -11.64 14.62
C LEU A 308 -18.48 -12.07 13.64
N ARG A 309 -19.72 -11.72 13.99
CA ARG A 309 -20.89 -11.91 13.13
C ARG A 309 -21.40 -10.54 12.69
N CYS A 310 -21.41 -10.30 11.38
CA CYS A 310 -21.87 -9.06 10.74
C CYS A 310 -23.29 -9.28 10.21
N PRO A 311 -24.26 -8.37 10.40
CA PRO A 311 -24.09 -6.95 10.76
C PRO A 311 -24.19 -6.62 12.26
N GLU A 312 -24.42 -7.59 13.16
CA GLU A 312 -24.55 -7.36 14.60
C GLU A 312 -23.29 -6.72 15.18
N LYS A 313 -22.13 -7.29 14.82
CA LYS A 313 -20.82 -6.73 15.04
C LYS A 313 -20.25 -6.24 13.70
N PRO A 314 -19.85 -4.97 13.62
CA PRO A 314 -19.32 -4.35 12.41
C PRO A 314 -17.92 -4.91 12.08
N ILE A 315 -17.57 -4.91 10.80
CA ILE A 315 -16.21 -5.16 10.32
C ILE A 315 -15.48 -3.81 10.20
N GLU A 316 -14.23 -3.72 10.66
CA GLU A 316 -13.36 -2.57 10.36
C GLU A 316 -12.21 -3.02 9.46
N PHE A 317 -12.25 -2.65 8.17
CA PHE A 317 -11.27 -3.08 7.17
C PHE A 317 -10.80 -1.90 6.32
N LEU A 318 -9.48 -1.75 6.13
CA LEU A 318 -8.85 -0.69 5.33
C LEU A 318 -9.35 0.74 5.64
N GLY A 319 -9.65 0.97 6.92
CA GLY A 319 -10.14 2.26 7.42
C GLY A 319 -11.64 2.51 7.21
N TYR A 320 -12.36 1.57 6.61
CA TYR A 320 -13.82 1.54 6.52
C TYR A 320 -14.42 0.70 7.63
N ARG A 321 -15.68 1.01 7.93
CA ARG A 321 -16.56 0.24 8.79
C ARG A 321 -17.72 -0.28 7.96
N ILE A 322 -18.02 -1.57 8.07
CA ILE A 322 -19.06 -2.27 7.31
C ILE A 322 -20.04 -2.89 8.33
N GLY A 323 -21.33 -2.66 8.15
CA GLY A 323 -22.38 -3.15 9.05
C GLY A 323 -23.65 -2.29 8.97
N TRP A 324 -24.44 -2.26 10.04
CA TRP A 324 -25.66 -1.45 10.09
C TRP A 324 -25.38 0.04 9.92
N ASN A 325 -26.07 0.63 8.95
CA ASN A 325 -26.21 2.06 8.70
C ASN A 325 -27.70 2.42 8.62
N TYR A 326 -27.97 3.74 8.65
CA TYR A 326 -29.33 4.28 8.68
C TYR A 326 -29.51 5.23 7.51
N ARG A 327 -30.57 5.03 6.72
CA ARG A 327 -30.91 5.93 5.62
C ARG A 327 -31.31 7.30 6.17
N PRO A 328 -30.81 8.41 5.60
CA PRO A 328 -31.20 9.74 6.06
C PRO A 328 -32.68 10.09 5.83
N ALA A 329 -33.32 9.48 4.82
CA ALA A 329 -34.68 9.82 4.41
C ALA A 329 -35.75 9.30 5.38
N ASP A 330 -35.65 8.03 5.79
CA ASP A 330 -36.69 7.32 6.54
C ASP A 330 -36.16 6.68 7.84
N GLY A 331 -34.86 6.74 8.12
CA GLY A 331 -34.24 6.08 9.26
C GLY A 331 -34.18 4.55 9.16
N SER A 332 -34.53 3.96 8.01
CA SER A 332 -34.48 2.51 7.82
C SER A 332 -33.04 1.97 7.90
N ARG A 333 -32.90 0.78 8.47
CA ARG A 333 -31.62 0.08 8.60
C ARG A 333 -31.24 -0.60 7.30
N TYR A 334 -29.99 -0.47 6.91
CA TYR A 334 -29.41 -1.22 5.80
C TYR A 334 -27.94 -1.54 6.07
N ILE A 335 -27.43 -2.59 5.44
CA ILE A 335 -26.00 -2.91 5.51
C ILE A 335 -25.25 -2.00 4.54
N GLY A 336 -24.31 -1.24 5.06
CA GLY A 336 -23.53 -0.31 4.26
C GLY A 336 -22.11 -0.13 4.76
N THR A 337 -21.34 0.65 4.01
CA THR A 337 -19.99 1.07 4.37
C THR A 337 -19.98 2.52 4.83
N ARG A 338 -19.03 2.87 5.69
CA ARG A 338 -18.72 4.26 6.06
C ARG A 338 -17.28 4.38 6.58
N PRO A 339 -16.69 5.57 6.60
CA PRO A 339 -15.37 5.75 7.21
C PRO A 339 -15.36 5.36 8.69
N SER A 340 -14.33 4.64 9.14
CA SER A 340 -14.17 4.28 10.55
C SER A 340 -13.94 5.52 11.42
N ARG A 341 -14.30 5.44 12.71
CA ARG A 341 -14.04 6.53 13.67
C ARG A 341 -12.54 6.83 13.76
N ALA A 342 -11.70 5.79 13.73
CA ALA A 342 -10.25 5.94 13.75
C ALA A 342 -9.72 6.70 12.52
N SER A 343 -10.26 6.44 11.33
CA SER A 343 -9.90 7.17 10.10
C SER A 343 -10.27 8.65 10.18
N VAL A 344 -11.48 8.97 10.67
CA VAL A 344 -11.94 10.36 10.87
C VAL A 344 -11.07 11.09 11.91
N GLN A 345 -10.78 10.45 13.04
CA GLN A 345 -9.88 11.03 14.05
C GLN A 345 -8.47 11.26 13.50
N SER A 346 -7.97 10.34 12.66
CA SER A 346 -6.64 10.46 12.08
C SER A 346 -6.51 11.68 11.18
N ILE A 347 -7.51 11.95 10.31
CA ILE A 347 -7.49 13.15 9.46
C ILE A 347 -7.64 14.42 10.31
N CYS A 348 -8.52 14.42 11.33
CA CYS A 348 -8.66 15.56 12.25
C CYS A 348 -7.35 15.86 13.01
N ARG A 349 -6.60 14.84 13.45
CA ARG A 349 -5.28 15.01 14.06
C ARG A 349 -4.28 15.64 13.09
N ARG A 350 -4.23 15.18 11.84
CA ARG A 350 -3.35 15.76 10.81
C ARG A 350 -3.71 17.22 10.51
N ILE A 351 -4.99 17.55 10.43
CA ILE A 351 -5.47 18.93 10.29
C ILE A 351 -5.02 19.79 11.49
N SER A 352 -5.13 19.27 12.71
CA SER A 352 -4.65 19.96 13.90
C SER A 352 -3.14 20.22 13.85
N GLN A 353 -2.35 19.23 13.40
CA GLN A 353 -0.90 19.34 13.25
C GLN A 353 -0.53 20.39 12.19
N GLN A 354 -1.26 20.48 11.07
CA GLN A 354 -1.02 21.48 10.02
C GLN A 354 -1.48 22.90 10.41
N THR A 355 -2.22 23.04 11.51
CA THR A 355 -2.70 24.33 12.06
C THR A 355 -2.05 24.65 13.41
N ASP A 356 -0.91 24.03 13.68
CA ASP A 356 -0.15 24.22 14.91
C ASP A 356 0.64 25.54 14.90
N ARG A 357 1.08 26.00 16.07
CA ARG A 357 1.78 27.29 16.29
C ARG A 357 3.04 27.41 15.44
N ARG A 358 3.74 26.31 15.16
CA ARG A 358 4.93 26.30 14.28
C ARG A 358 4.65 26.79 12.85
N TYR A 359 3.40 26.72 12.40
CA TYR A 359 2.99 27.20 11.08
C TYR A 359 2.42 28.62 11.12
N GLN A 360 2.57 29.37 12.23
CA GLN A 360 1.98 30.70 12.38
C GLN A 360 2.58 31.75 11.41
N GLY A 361 3.85 31.55 11.00
CA GLY A 361 4.53 32.42 10.04
C GLY A 361 4.13 32.22 8.58
N TRP A 362 3.40 31.15 8.26
CA TRP A 362 3.04 30.78 6.88
C TRP A 362 1.92 31.65 6.33
N ARG A 363 1.84 31.84 5.00
CA ARG A 363 0.74 32.58 4.36
C ARG A 363 -0.58 31.81 4.52
N ALA A 364 -1.70 32.53 4.60
CA ALA A 364 -2.99 31.89 4.85
C ALA A 364 -3.37 30.96 3.68
N GLU A 365 -3.05 31.38 2.47
CA GLU A 365 -3.27 30.68 1.22
C GLU A 365 -2.50 29.35 1.17
N GLU A 366 -1.27 29.32 1.66
CA GLU A 366 -0.43 28.12 1.74
C GLU A 366 -1.02 27.07 2.70
N VAL A 367 -1.45 27.53 3.88
CA VAL A 367 -2.09 26.66 4.87
C VAL A 367 -3.41 26.12 4.33
N VAL A 368 -4.25 26.96 3.71
CA VAL A 368 -5.51 26.53 3.10
C VAL A 368 -5.27 25.57 1.94
N GLY A 369 -4.30 25.83 1.07
CA GLY A 369 -3.92 24.93 -0.03
C GLY A 369 -3.53 23.53 0.48
N ARG A 370 -2.70 23.47 1.53
CA ARG A 370 -2.32 22.19 2.18
C ARG A 370 -3.51 21.48 2.81
N LEU A 371 -4.37 22.20 3.53
CA LEU A 371 -5.59 21.64 4.10
C LEU A 371 -6.50 21.08 3.00
N ASN A 372 -6.68 21.81 1.91
CA ASN A 372 -7.50 21.40 0.76
C ASN A 372 -6.97 20.13 0.09
N GLN A 373 -5.66 20.06 -0.17
CA GLN A 373 -5.05 18.85 -0.75
C GLN A 373 -5.28 17.64 0.15
N MET A 374 -5.06 17.80 1.46
CA MET A 374 -5.23 16.73 2.44
C MET A 374 -6.69 16.28 2.60
N ILE A 375 -7.63 17.22 2.67
CA ILE A 375 -9.07 16.97 2.75
C ILE A 375 -9.57 16.31 1.47
N SER A 376 -9.13 16.79 0.31
CA SER A 376 -9.48 16.24 -1.00
C SER A 376 -9.00 14.82 -1.17
N GLY A 377 -7.74 14.54 -0.82
CA GLY A 377 -7.19 13.18 -0.87
C GLY A 377 -7.94 12.23 0.08
N TRP A 378 -8.28 12.70 1.28
CA TRP A 378 -9.06 11.91 2.23
C TRP A 378 -10.47 11.62 1.71
N ALA A 379 -11.18 12.60 1.15
CA ALA A 379 -12.51 12.41 0.58
C ALA A 379 -12.50 11.54 -0.68
N ASN A 380 -11.48 11.68 -1.54
CA ASN A 380 -11.30 10.83 -2.70
C ASN A 380 -11.05 9.37 -2.32
N TYR A 381 -10.44 9.10 -1.16
CA TYR A 381 -10.35 7.73 -0.65
C TYR A 381 -11.63 7.29 0.05
N PHE A 382 -12.26 8.16 0.85
CA PHE A 382 -13.44 7.86 1.67
C PHE A 382 -14.74 8.34 1.02
N ASP A 383 -15.12 7.76 -0.12
CA ASP A 383 -16.34 8.11 -0.88
C ASP A 383 -17.37 6.96 -1.01
N LEU A 384 -17.00 5.73 -0.60
CA LEU A 384 -17.93 4.61 -0.52
C LEU A 384 -18.95 4.75 0.62
N GLY A 385 -20.23 4.60 0.28
CA GLY A 385 -21.33 4.44 1.24
C GLY A 385 -21.74 5.72 1.97
N GLN A 386 -22.06 5.60 3.27
CA GLN A 386 -22.60 6.71 4.07
C GLN A 386 -21.47 7.61 4.61
N VAL A 387 -21.12 8.64 3.85
CA VAL A 387 -20.01 9.55 4.17
C VAL A 387 -20.43 10.85 4.86
N SER A 388 -21.70 11.27 4.75
CA SER A 388 -22.16 12.62 5.11
C SER A 388 -21.87 13.01 6.56
N ARG A 389 -22.01 12.08 7.52
CA ARG A 389 -21.70 12.36 8.93
C ARG A 389 -20.19 12.53 9.17
N ALA A 390 -19.38 11.72 8.51
CA ALA A 390 -17.92 11.82 8.59
C ALA A 390 -17.44 13.11 7.95
N TYR A 391 -17.99 13.47 6.79
CA TYR A 391 -17.66 14.71 6.06
C TYR A 391 -18.01 15.95 6.89
N ARG A 392 -19.21 16.00 7.49
CA ARG A 392 -19.59 17.08 8.41
C ARG A 392 -18.64 17.21 9.61
N ALA A 393 -18.20 16.09 10.18
CA ALA A 393 -17.26 16.10 11.30
C ALA A 393 -15.88 16.67 10.89
N VAL A 394 -15.39 16.30 9.70
CA VAL A 394 -14.14 16.84 9.15
C VAL A 394 -14.28 18.32 8.82
N ASP A 395 -15.35 18.74 8.15
CA ASP A 395 -15.64 20.14 7.82
C ASP A 395 -15.73 21.03 9.08
N ALA A 396 -16.44 20.55 10.11
CA ALA A 396 -16.57 21.29 11.36
C ALA A 396 -15.21 21.44 12.07
N HIS A 397 -14.40 20.37 12.09
CA HIS A 397 -13.08 20.39 12.71
C HIS A 397 -12.10 21.27 11.94
N SER A 398 -12.03 21.14 10.60
CA SER A 398 -11.15 21.95 9.74
C SER A 398 -11.48 23.42 9.86
N THR A 399 -12.77 23.77 9.77
CA THR A 399 -13.28 25.13 9.95
C THR A 399 -12.87 25.72 11.29
N ARG A 400 -13.12 24.98 12.38
CA ARG A 400 -12.79 25.42 13.74
C ARG A 400 -11.28 25.64 13.91
N ARG A 401 -10.45 24.73 13.39
CA ARG A 401 -8.98 24.82 13.48
C ARG A 401 -8.42 25.97 12.66
N LEU A 402 -8.88 26.16 11.43
CA LEU A 402 -8.45 27.27 10.59
C LEU A 402 -8.83 28.62 11.23
N ARG A 403 -10.05 28.73 11.78
CA ARG A 403 -10.49 29.93 12.52
C ARG A 403 -9.58 30.23 13.71
N GLN A 404 -9.24 29.22 14.50
CA GLN A 404 -8.30 29.39 15.64
C GLN A 404 -6.92 29.86 15.16
N TRP A 405 -6.39 29.27 14.09
CA TRP A 405 -5.09 29.64 13.53
C TRP A 405 -5.06 31.07 12.97
N LEU A 406 -6.09 31.48 12.23
CA LEU A 406 -6.23 32.85 11.69
C LEU A 406 -6.35 33.91 12.79
N ARG A 407 -7.11 33.62 13.86
CA ARG A 407 -7.23 34.52 15.01
C ARG A 407 -5.89 34.75 15.70
N ARG A 408 -5.11 33.69 15.89
CA ARG A 408 -3.75 33.80 16.44
C ARG A 408 -2.84 34.59 15.51
N LYS A 409 -2.95 34.38 14.19
CA LYS A 409 -2.14 35.10 13.20
C LYS A 409 -2.36 36.61 13.28
N ARG A 410 -3.62 37.02 13.40
CA ARG A 410 -4.04 38.42 13.44
C ARG A 410 -4.03 39.03 14.85
N LYS A 411 -3.54 38.30 15.86
CA LYS A 411 -3.50 38.74 17.27
C LYS A 411 -4.85 39.26 17.80
N VAL A 412 -5.98 38.71 17.32
CA VAL A 412 -7.33 39.17 17.72
C VAL A 412 -7.69 38.59 19.09
N ARG A 413 -7.76 39.46 20.11
CA ARG A 413 -8.05 39.10 21.52
C ARG A 413 -9.52 38.74 21.77
N ASN A 414 -10.49 39.43 21.15
CA ASN A 414 -11.91 39.24 21.44
C ASN A 414 -12.54 38.01 20.73
N ARG A 415 -13.47 37.35 21.44
CA ARG A 415 -14.22 36.16 20.96
C ARG A 415 -15.40 36.55 20.05
N THR A 416 -15.92 37.76 20.25
CA THR A 416 -17.15 38.31 19.65
C THR A 416 -16.90 39.16 18.40
N TYR A 417 -15.70 39.72 18.24
CA TYR A 417 -15.38 40.64 17.14
C TYR A 417 -14.50 39.95 16.08
N MET A 418 -15.15 39.41 15.05
CA MET A 418 -14.52 39.15 13.75
C MET A 418 -15.42 39.77 12.68
N PRO A 419 -15.22 41.05 12.32
CA PRO A 419 -15.93 41.65 11.21
C PRO A 419 -15.48 40.93 9.92
N PHE A 420 -16.44 40.28 9.25
CA PHE A 420 -16.45 40.00 7.81
C PHE A 420 -15.13 39.55 7.13
N PHE A 421 -14.45 38.52 7.66
CA PHE A 421 -13.44 37.74 6.91
C PHE A 421 -13.87 36.29 6.63
N ASN A 422 -15.18 36.03 6.70
CA ASN A 422 -15.79 34.70 6.60
C ASN A 422 -16.12 34.24 5.17
N THR A 423 -15.91 35.06 4.13
CA THR A 423 -16.28 34.68 2.76
C THR A 423 -15.06 34.17 1.98
N ARG A 424 -14.09 34.98 1.57
CA ARG A 424 -13.06 34.54 0.59
C ARG A 424 -12.22 33.30 1.00
N LEU A 425 -11.69 33.23 2.23
CA LEU A 425 -10.85 32.09 2.67
C LEU A 425 -11.67 30.86 3.11
N TYR A 426 -12.95 31.04 3.43
CA TYR A 426 -13.90 29.95 3.68
C TYR A 426 -14.49 29.40 2.38
N HIS A 427 -14.63 30.23 1.35
CA HIS A 427 -14.97 29.80 -0.01
C HIS A 427 -13.81 29.04 -0.65
N SER A 428 -12.55 29.38 -0.31
CA SER A 428 -11.39 28.62 -0.79
C SER A 428 -11.14 27.34 0.02
N LEU A 429 -11.53 27.26 1.30
CA LEU A 429 -11.49 25.99 2.04
C LEU A 429 -12.56 25.03 1.50
N ARG A 430 -12.13 23.88 0.99
CA ARG A 430 -13.03 22.88 0.43
C ARG A 430 -13.97 22.34 1.50
N ARG A 431 -15.27 22.42 1.24
CA ARG A 431 -16.31 21.78 2.05
C ARG A 431 -16.69 20.44 1.46
N LEU A 432 -16.54 19.38 2.26
CA LEU A 432 -16.92 18.05 1.85
C LEU A 432 -18.44 17.88 1.81
N SER A 433 -19.15 18.57 2.69
CA SER A 433 -20.61 18.59 2.77
C SER A 433 -21.31 19.13 1.51
N SER A 434 -20.63 19.95 0.71
CA SER A 434 -21.14 20.44 -0.59
C SER A 434 -20.73 19.56 -1.77
N THR A 435 -20.00 18.46 -1.53
CA THR A 435 -19.59 17.53 -2.57
C THR A 435 -20.61 16.39 -2.62
N PRO A 436 -21.43 16.26 -3.68
CA PRO A 436 -22.36 15.13 -3.84
C PRO A 436 -21.56 13.89 -4.23
N LYS A 437 -20.88 13.27 -3.28
CA LYS A 437 -20.25 11.95 -3.47
C LYS A 437 -20.91 10.96 -2.53
N TYR A 438 -22.09 10.51 -2.94
CA TYR A 438 -22.61 9.22 -2.51
C TYR A 438 -22.30 8.26 -3.65
N LEU A 439 -21.20 7.50 -3.56
CA LEU A 439 -21.11 6.30 -4.37
C LEU A 439 -21.97 5.25 -3.66
N PRO A 440 -23.12 4.83 -4.25
CA PRO A 440 -23.83 3.70 -3.71
C PRO A 440 -22.84 2.54 -3.61
N CYS A 441 -22.78 1.90 -2.44
CA CYS A 441 -22.18 0.58 -2.40
C CYS A 441 -23.02 -0.24 -3.38
N ALA A 442 -22.41 -0.85 -4.42
CA ALA A 442 -23.12 -1.38 -5.60
C ALA A 442 -24.54 -1.85 -5.28
N LYS A 443 -25.52 -1.34 -6.05
CA LYS A 443 -26.89 -1.87 -6.02
C LYS A 443 -26.79 -3.39 -6.17
N ALA A 444 -27.47 -4.08 -5.25
CA ALA A 444 -27.37 -5.51 -4.98
C ALA A 444 -27.46 -6.39 -6.22
#